data_AF-A0A317SZC8-F1
#
_entry.id   AF-A0A317SZC8-F1
#
_cell.length_a   1.000
_cell.length_b   1.000
_cell.length_c   1.000
_cell.angle_alpha   90.00
_cell.angle_beta   90.00
_cell.angle_gamma   90.00
#
_symmetry.space_group_name_H-M   'P 1'
#
loop_
_entity.id
_entity.type
_entity.pdbx_description
1 polymer ?
#
loop_
_entity_poly.entity_id
_entity_poly.type
_entity_poly.pdbx_seq_one_letter_code
_entity_poly.pdbx_strand_id
1 'polypeptide(L)'
;STENLEKLFFNKPKTERVLIIFHCEYSAHRTPRMYIELYRNRQLNMHHYPALLYPDVYILDGGYSSFFHQYHEQCEPQQYIEMNDASHRQACEKEMGKFRRNTKFGRTQSITFGAHHHNDVESSPSANFGKHPTGGYSKKGTESTFTSRQCSKTRRMVFY
;
A
#
# COMPACT_ATOMS: atom_id res chain seq x y z
N SER A 1 -13.03 -8.73 -3.65
CA SER A 1 -11.92 -8.51 -4.59
C SER A 1 -12.43 -7.70 -5.76
N THR A 2 -11.58 -6.90 -6.40
CA THR A 2 -11.90 -5.99 -7.52
C THR A 2 -12.67 -6.67 -8.66
N GLU A 3 -12.45 -7.97 -8.86
CA GLU A 3 -13.14 -8.81 -9.86
C GLU A 3 -14.67 -8.77 -9.77
N ASN A 4 -15.23 -8.67 -8.55
CA ASN A 4 -16.70 -8.61 -8.38
C ASN A 4 -17.27 -7.25 -8.80
N LEU A 5 -16.51 -6.17 -8.56
CA LEU A 5 -16.90 -4.83 -8.99
C LEU A 5 -16.81 -4.73 -10.52
N GLU A 6 -15.75 -5.28 -11.11
CA GLU A 6 -15.58 -5.27 -12.56
C GLU A 6 -16.71 -6.00 -13.28
N LYS A 7 -17.11 -7.19 -12.78
CA LYS A 7 -18.24 -7.94 -13.34
C LYS A 7 -19.58 -7.19 -13.19
N LEU A 8 -19.79 -6.52 -12.06
CA LEU A 8 -21.07 -5.84 -11.79
C LEU A 8 -21.22 -4.56 -12.63
N PHE A 9 -20.15 -3.79 -12.78
CA PHE A 9 -20.20 -2.48 -13.43
C PHE A 9 -19.84 -2.55 -14.93
N PHE A 10 -18.85 -3.35 -15.34
CA PHE A 10 -18.37 -3.31 -16.73
C PHE A 10 -18.92 -4.43 -17.63
N ASN A 11 -19.29 -5.58 -17.08
CA ASN A 11 -19.85 -6.68 -17.89
C ASN A 11 -21.36 -6.58 -18.11
N LYS A 12 -22.07 -5.82 -17.25
CA LYS A 12 -23.50 -5.52 -17.39
C LYS A 12 -23.73 -4.04 -17.11
N PRO A 13 -23.41 -3.15 -18.07
CA PRO A 13 -23.60 -1.72 -17.86
C PRO A 13 -25.07 -1.42 -17.62
N LYS A 14 -25.34 -0.64 -16.57
CA LYS A 14 -26.69 -0.14 -16.31
C LYS A 14 -27.07 0.86 -17.41
N THR A 15 -28.31 0.79 -17.87
CA THR A 15 -28.86 1.71 -18.88
C THR A 15 -29.31 3.06 -18.28
N GLU A 16 -29.38 3.14 -16.95
CA GLU A 16 -29.74 4.33 -16.20
C GLU A 16 -28.51 5.20 -15.91
N ARG A 17 -28.73 6.48 -15.59
CA ARG A 17 -27.67 7.39 -15.11
C ARG A 17 -27.15 6.91 -13.77
N VAL A 18 -25.89 6.52 -13.71
CA VAL A 18 -25.23 6.01 -12.50
C VAL A 18 -24.12 6.97 -12.08
N LEU A 19 -24.20 7.39 -10.82
CA LEU A 19 -23.18 8.18 -10.14
C LEU A 19 -22.22 7.24 -9.39
N ILE A 20 -20.92 7.38 -9.60
CA ILE A 20 -19.89 6.65 -8.84
C ILE A 20 -19.15 7.62 -7.93
N ILE A 21 -19.15 7.34 -6.64
CA ILE A 21 -18.37 8.09 -5.64
C ILE A 21 -17.25 7.19 -5.13
N PHE A 22 -16.01 7.59 -5.36
CA PHE A 22 -14.85 6.94 -4.77
C PHE A 22 -14.47 7.59 -3.45
N HIS A 23 -14.13 6.76 -2.48
CA HIS A 23 -13.59 7.20 -1.20
C HIS A 23 -12.63 6.16 -0.63
N CYS A 24 -11.79 6.60 0.30
CA CYS A 24 -11.06 5.72 1.19
C CYS A 24 -11.12 6.33 2.59
N GLU A 25 -10.12 6.10 3.45
CA GLU A 25 -10.09 6.72 4.78
C GLU A 25 -10.02 8.25 4.71
N TYR A 26 -9.03 8.79 3.98
CA TYR A 26 -8.83 10.24 3.81
C TYR A 26 -8.96 10.72 2.37
N SER A 27 -9.30 9.82 1.43
CA SER A 27 -9.30 10.05 -0.02
C SER A 27 -8.03 10.66 -0.65
N ALA A 28 -6.91 10.72 0.08
CA ALA A 28 -5.71 11.43 -0.38
C ALA A 28 -4.79 10.64 -1.33
N HIS A 29 -4.86 9.29 -1.33
CA HIS A 29 -3.93 8.47 -2.12
C HIS A 29 -4.60 7.27 -2.81
N ARG A 30 -5.29 6.41 -2.03
CA ARG A 30 -5.93 5.21 -2.58
C ARG A 30 -7.01 5.56 -3.61
N THR A 31 -7.84 6.54 -3.29
CA THR A 31 -8.92 7.01 -4.17
C THR A 31 -8.42 7.60 -5.48
N PRO A 32 -7.52 8.60 -5.51
CA PRO A 32 -6.96 9.11 -6.76
C PRO A 32 -6.30 8.02 -7.61
N ARG A 33 -5.58 7.09 -6.98
CA ARG A 33 -4.95 5.98 -7.70
C ARG A 33 -5.96 5.09 -8.41
N MET A 34 -7.05 4.74 -7.72
CA MET A 34 -8.12 3.94 -8.31
C MET A 34 -8.87 4.70 -9.40
N TYR A 35 -9.14 5.99 -9.20
CA TYR A 35 -9.74 6.87 -10.21
C TYR A 35 -8.87 6.91 -11.48
N ILE A 36 -7.56 7.15 -11.34
CA ILE A 36 -6.65 7.17 -12.49
C ILE A 36 -6.68 5.83 -13.23
N GLU A 37 -6.69 4.71 -12.52
CA GLU A 37 -6.74 3.38 -13.13
C GLU A 37 -8.02 3.15 -13.95
N LEU A 38 -9.18 3.57 -13.41
CA LEU A 38 -10.45 3.56 -14.16
C LEU A 38 -10.34 4.34 -15.47
N TYR A 39 -9.64 5.48 -15.46
CA TYR A 39 -9.48 6.33 -16.64
C TYR A 39 -8.39 5.83 -17.59
N ARG A 40 -7.34 5.16 -17.11
CA ARG A 40 -6.30 4.53 -17.96
C ARG A 40 -6.88 3.44 -18.84
N ASN A 41 -7.83 2.66 -18.34
CA ASN A 41 -8.56 1.68 -19.14
C ASN A 41 -9.29 2.32 -20.35
N ARG A 42 -9.60 3.63 -20.30
CA ARG A 42 -10.18 4.38 -21.42
C ARG A 42 -9.19 4.65 -22.55
N GLN A 43 -7.88 4.77 -22.26
CA GLN A 43 -6.86 4.92 -23.31
C GLN A 43 -6.76 3.66 -24.18
N LEU A 44 -6.99 2.48 -23.60
CA LEU A 44 -7.03 1.22 -24.36
C LEU A 44 -8.30 1.09 -25.21
N ASN A 45 -9.42 1.72 -24.80
CA ASN A 45 -10.70 1.71 -25.50
C ASN A 45 -10.93 2.95 -26.39
N MET A 46 -9.87 3.62 -26.85
CA MET A 46 -9.94 4.86 -27.64
C MET A 46 -10.86 4.78 -28.86
N HIS A 47 -11.02 3.60 -29.47
CA HIS A 47 -11.86 3.39 -30.66
C HIS A 47 -13.36 3.62 -30.43
N HIS A 48 -13.84 3.64 -29.18
CA HIS A 48 -15.25 3.86 -28.83
C HIS A 48 -15.50 5.23 -28.16
N TYR A 49 -14.55 6.16 -28.27
CA TYR A 49 -14.70 7.50 -27.74
C TYR A 49 -15.85 8.26 -28.44
N PRO A 50 -16.72 9.02 -27.73
CA PRO A 50 -16.65 9.43 -26.32
C PRO A 50 -17.48 8.56 -25.34
N ALA A 51 -17.97 7.39 -25.74
CA ALA A 51 -18.93 6.62 -24.94
C ALA A 51 -18.28 6.10 -23.63
N LEU A 52 -18.76 6.62 -22.49
CA LEU A 52 -18.39 6.16 -21.16
C LEU A 52 -19.57 5.42 -20.54
N LEU A 53 -19.30 4.24 -19.99
CA LEU A 53 -20.30 3.49 -19.21
C LEU A 53 -20.73 4.26 -17.96
N TYR A 54 -19.79 5.04 -17.39
CA TYR A 54 -20.00 5.85 -16.18
C TYR A 54 -19.29 7.21 -16.34
N PRO A 55 -19.97 8.21 -16.92
CA PRO A 55 -19.41 9.55 -17.08
C PRO A 55 -19.33 10.32 -15.76
N ASP A 56 -20.24 10.06 -14.83
CA ASP A 56 -20.40 10.79 -13.57
C ASP A 56 -19.61 10.12 -12.43
N VAL A 57 -18.33 10.51 -12.30
CA VAL A 57 -17.41 9.97 -11.29
C VAL A 57 -16.88 11.08 -10.39
N TYR A 58 -17.03 10.92 -9.08
CA TYR A 58 -16.63 11.89 -8.07
C TYR A 58 -15.74 11.26 -6.99
N ILE A 59 -14.98 12.09 -6.31
CA ILE A 59 -14.16 11.71 -5.15
C ILE A 59 -14.74 12.41 -3.92
N LEU A 60 -15.02 11.64 -2.87
CA LEU A 60 -15.43 12.20 -1.58
C LEU A 60 -14.21 12.81 -0.89
N ASP A 61 -14.19 14.14 -0.79
CA ASP A 61 -13.11 14.85 -0.10
C ASP A 61 -13.09 14.56 1.40
N GLY A 62 -11.90 14.55 2.00
CA GLY A 62 -11.69 14.18 3.41
C GLY A 62 -11.95 12.68 3.74
N GLY A 63 -12.48 11.91 2.79
CA GLY A 63 -12.74 10.48 2.90
C GLY A 63 -13.74 10.09 3.99
N TYR A 64 -13.76 8.80 4.31
CA TYR A 64 -14.64 8.25 5.32
C TYR A 64 -14.37 8.82 6.71
N SER A 65 -13.14 9.22 7.02
CA SER A 65 -12.77 9.83 8.30
C SER A 65 -13.56 11.12 8.57
N SER A 66 -13.59 12.03 7.57
CA SER A 66 -14.33 13.29 7.68
C SER A 66 -15.84 13.07 7.59
N PHE A 67 -16.27 12.16 6.71
CA PHE A 67 -17.68 11.80 6.57
C PHE A 67 -18.26 11.24 7.86
N PHE A 68 -17.55 10.32 8.51
CA PHE A 68 -17.98 9.73 9.77
C PHE A 68 -18.09 10.79 10.87
N HIS A 69 -17.12 11.70 10.98
CA HIS A 69 -17.19 12.78 11.99
C HIS A 69 -18.41 13.68 11.83
N GLN A 70 -18.87 13.93 10.60
CA GLN A 70 -20.00 14.82 10.33
C GLN A 70 -21.35 14.09 10.28
N TYR A 71 -21.36 12.85 9.79
CA TYR A 71 -22.58 12.10 9.44
C TYR A 71 -22.56 10.66 10.01
N HIS A 72 -22.02 10.45 11.22
CA HIS A 72 -21.94 9.12 11.84
C HIS A 72 -23.28 8.37 11.89
N GLU A 73 -24.40 9.08 12.04
CA GLU A 73 -25.75 8.48 12.06
C GLU A 73 -26.12 7.76 10.76
N GLN A 74 -25.49 8.15 9.64
CA GLN A 74 -25.69 7.56 8.32
C GLN A 74 -24.73 6.39 8.02
N CYS A 75 -23.88 6.02 8.98
CA CYS A 75 -22.89 4.95 8.81
C CYS A 75 -23.40 3.63 9.42
N GLU A 76 -23.16 2.52 8.73
CA GLU A 76 -23.50 1.18 9.22
C GLU A 76 -22.30 0.22 9.09
N PRO A 77 -21.78 -0.32 10.21
CA PRO A 77 -22.09 0.07 11.60
C PRO A 77 -21.66 1.53 11.89
N GLN A 78 -22.20 2.14 12.94
CA GLN A 78 -21.81 3.48 13.42
C GLN A 78 -20.44 3.45 14.10
N GLN A 79 -19.43 2.97 13.38
CA GLN A 79 -18.07 2.84 13.85
C GLN A 79 -17.09 3.29 12.78
N TYR A 80 -16.07 4.02 13.20
CA TYR A 80 -14.90 4.31 12.40
C TYR A 80 -13.74 3.42 12.84
N ILE A 81 -13.17 2.69 11.88
CA ILE A 81 -11.98 1.86 12.07
C ILE A 81 -10.88 2.43 11.18
N GLU A 82 -9.79 2.84 11.82
CA GLU A 82 -8.64 3.37 11.12
C GLU A 82 -7.87 2.27 10.37
N MET A 83 -7.21 2.65 9.28
CA MET A 83 -6.39 1.68 8.54
C MET A 83 -5.24 1.10 9.37
N ASN A 84 -4.74 1.86 10.36
CA ASN A 84 -3.63 1.47 11.24
C ASN A 84 -4.09 0.96 12.62
N ASP A 85 -5.36 0.57 12.78
CA ASP A 85 -5.89 0.08 14.04
C ASP A 85 -5.07 -1.12 14.58
N ALA A 86 -4.58 -0.98 15.81
CA ALA A 86 -3.74 -1.97 16.47
C ALA A 86 -4.45 -3.33 16.64
N SER A 87 -5.76 -3.33 16.83
CA SER A 87 -6.57 -4.56 16.99
C SER A 87 -6.56 -5.42 15.72
N HIS A 88 -6.40 -4.81 14.55
CA HIS A 88 -6.42 -5.49 13.25
C HIS A 88 -5.03 -5.74 12.66
N ARG A 89 -3.95 -5.33 13.36
CA ARG A 89 -2.57 -5.43 12.84
C ARG A 89 -2.17 -6.84 12.42
N GLN A 90 -2.47 -7.85 13.24
CA GLN A 90 -2.13 -9.25 12.96
C GLN A 90 -2.92 -9.81 11.76
N ALA A 91 -4.21 -9.48 11.67
CA ALA A 91 -5.04 -9.88 10.54
C ALA A 91 -4.55 -9.24 9.24
N CYS A 92 -4.23 -7.94 9.27
CA CYS A 92 -3.66 -7.21 8.14
C CYS A 92 -2.34 -7.85 7.67
N GLU A 93 -1.42 -8.15 8.58
CA GLU A 93 -0.14 -8.78 8.26
C GLU A 93 -0.32 -10.17 7.62
N LYS A 94 -1.23 -10.98 8.17
CA LYS A 94 -1.54 -12.31 7.64
C LYS A 94 -2.12 -12.26 6.22
N GLU A 95 -3.09 -11.37 5.97
CA GLU A 95 -3.70 -11.21 4.65
C GLU A 95 -2.71 -10.62 3.62
N MET A 96 -1.90 -9.65 4.02
CA MET A 96 -0.85 -9.11 3.17
C MET A 96 0.21 -10.18 2.83
N GLY A 97 0.53 -11.05 3.79
CA GLY A 97 1.41 -12.20 3.57
C GLY A 97 0.83 -13.22 2.58
N LYS A 98 -0.49 -13.43 2.54
CA LYS A 98 -1.15 -14.24 1.50
C LYS A 98 -1.09 -13.53 0.15
N PHE A 99 -1.41 -12.24 0.11
CA PHE A 99 -1.37 -11.46 -1.13
C PHE A 99 0.02 -11.50 -1.75
N ARG A 100 1.08 -11.21 -0.99
CA ARG A 100 2.47 -11.25 -1.47
C ARG A 100 2.89 -12.60 -2.03
N ARG A 101 2.41 -13.71 -1.45
CA ARG A 101 2.66 -15.07 -1.96
C ARG A 101 1.91 -15.36 -3.25
N ASN A 102 0.69 -14.85 -3.36
CA ASN A 102 -0.18 -15.08 -4.51
C ASN A 102 0.17 -14.14 -5.68
N THR A 103 0.73 -12.96 -5.40
CA THR A 103 1.22 -12.05 -6.42
C THR A 103 2.58 -12.51 -6.93
N LYS A 104 2.63 -12.96 -8.18
CA LYS A 104 3.88 -13.23 -8.91
C LYS A 104 4.56 -11.92 -9.35
N PHE A 105 4.78 -10.96 -8.43
CA PHE A 105 5.76 -9.93 -8.70
C PHE A 105 7.11 -10.63 -8.68
N GLY A 106 7.65 -10.92 -9.86
CA GLY A 106 8.95 -11.55 -10.01
C GLY A 106 9.96 -10.76 -9.19
N ARG A 107 10.50 -11.37 -8.13
CA ARG A 107 11.70 -10.81 -7.49
C ARG A 107 12.77 -10.80 -8.58
N THR A 108 13.28 -9.62 -8.90
CA THR A 108 14.49 -9.50 -9.70
C THR A 108 15.56 -10.31 -8.98
N GLN A 109 16.00 -11.41 -9.59
CA GLN A 109 17.11 -12.20 -9.07
C GLN A 109 18.34 -11.31 -9.18
N SER A 110 18.94 -10.94 -8.06
CA SER A 110 20.26 -10.33 -8.08
C SER A 110 21.23 -11.41 -8.54
N ILE A 111 21.66 -11.34 -9.80
CA ILE A 111 22.74 -12.19 -10.30
C ILE A 111 24.03 -11.68 -9.66
N THR A 112 24.42 -12.29 -8.54
CA THR A 112 25.76 -12.10 -7.99
C THR A 112 26.73 -12.90 -8.86
N PHE A 113 27.70 -12.22 -9.46
CA PHE A 113 28.74 -12.82 -10.28
C PHE A 113 29.55 -13.82 -9.44
N GLY A 114 29.42 -15.13 -9.70
CA GLY A 114 30.19 -16.18 -9.02
C GLY A 114 29.43 -17.41 -8.49
N ALA A 115 28.10 -17.49 -8.62
CA ALA A 115 27.29 -18.58 -8.04
C ALA A 115 27.40 -19.97 -8.73
N HIS A 116 28.50 -20.26 -9.43
CA HIS A 116 28.81 -21.58 -9.97
C HIS A 116 30.15 -22.09 -9.43
N HIS A 117 30.25 -22.37 -8.12
CA HIS A 117 31.23 -23.33 -7.61
C HIS A 117 30.92 -23.74 -6.16
N HIS A 118 30.74 -25.05 -5.97
CA HIS A 118 30.98 -25.88 -4.77
C HIS A 118 30.28 -25.55 -3.43
N ASN A 119 29.75 -26.60 -2.80
CA ASN A 119 29.12 -26.58 -1.48
C ASN A 119 30.16 -26.24 -0.40
N ASP A 120 30.17 -25.01 0.13
CA ASP A 120 30.83 -24.70 1.39
C ASP A 120 29.99 -23.65 2.14
N VAL A 121 29.42 -24.07 3.28
CA VAL A 121 28.44 -23.35 4.11
C VAL A 121 29.04 -22.29 5.04
N GLU A 122 30.23 -21.75 4.73
CA GLU A 122 31.04 -21.03 5.74
C GLU A 122 31.44 -19.59 5.41
N SER A 123 30.67 -18.84 4.61
CA SER A 123 30.95 -17.40 4.41
C SER A 123 29.69 -16.57 4.17
N SER A 124 28.80 -16.52 5.17
CA SER A 124 27.76 -15.50 5.26
C SER A 124 28.12 -14.46 6.33
N PRO A 125 28.29 -13.17 6.00
CA PRO A 125 28.59 -12.12 6.98
C PRO A 125 27.39 -11.80 7.89
N SER A 126 26.24 -12.43 7.66
CA SER A 126 25.01 -12.27 8.45
C SER A 126 24.81 -13.37 9.50
N ALA A 127 25.67 -14.39 9.54
CA ALA A 127 25.53 -15.54 10.44
C ALA A 127 26.36 -15.37 11.71
N ASN A 128 26.18 -14.30 12.49
CA ASN A 128 26.59 -14.28 13.91
C ASN A 128 26.11 -13.07 14.73
N PHE A 129 24.83 -12.71 14.64
CA PHE A 129 24.21 -11.81 15.63
C PHE A 129 23.18 -12.58 16.46
N GLY A 130 23.69 -13.38 17.39
CA GLY A 130 22.85 -14.02 18.40
C GLY A 130 23.67 -14.73 19.46
N LYS A 131 23.91 -14.04 20.59
CA LYS A 131 23.85 -14.51 22.00
C LYS A 131 24.96 -13.90 22.87
N HIS A 132 24.57 -13.09 23.85
CA HIS A 132 25.07 -13.20 25.22
C HIS A 132 24.03 -12.60 26.19
N PRO A 133 23.77 -13.29 27.30
CA PRO A 133 24.06 -12.63 28.57
C PRO A 133 24.83 -13.57 29.51
N THR A 134 25.88 -13.05 30.15
CA THR A 134 26.12 -13.08 31.62
C THR A 134 27.57 -12.65 31.92
N GLY A 135 27.71 -11.67 32.82
CA GLY A 135 28.82 -11.53 33.78
C GLY A 135 30.16 -10.90 33.35
N GLY A 136 30.57 -9.83 34.06
CA GLY A 136 32.00 -9.58 34.36
C GLY A 136 32.57 -8.17 34.10
N TYR A 137 32.77 -7.42 35.18
CA TYR A 137 33.70 -6.29 35.43
C TYR A 137 34.77 -5.90 34.38
N SER A 138 34.89 -4.60 34.05
CA SER A 138 36.00 -3.66 34.40
C SER A 138 36.30 -2.58 33.32
N LYS A 139 37.01 -1.54 33.78
CA LYS A 139 37.07 -0.12 33.35
C LYS A 139 37.85 0.20 32.05
N LYS A 140 37.67 1.48 31.63
CA LYS A 140 38.42 2.38 30.70
C LYS A 140 37.79 2.46 29.30
N GLY A 141 37.39 3.59 28.73
CA GLY A 141 37.71 4.99 28.95
C GLY A 141 38.47 5.53 27.74
N THR A 142 37.78 6.06 26.72
CA THR A 142 38.25 7.05 25.73
C THR A 142 37.09 7.55 24.87
N GLU A 143 36.98 8.87 24.75
CA GLU A 143 36.06 9.63 23.89
C GLU A 143 36.31 9.38 22.39
N SER A 144 35.25 9.40 21.56
CA SER A 144 35.30 10.13 20.30
C SER A 144 33.90 10.48 19.78
N THR A 145 33.81 11.70 19.30
CA THR A 145 32.66 12.48 18.88
C THR A 145 32.24 12.15 17.43
N PHE A 146 31.04 12.63 17.03
CA PHE A 146 30.71 13.11 15.68
C PHE A 146 30.06 12.15 14.66
N THR A 147 28.72 12.12 14.57
CA THR A 147 27.87 12.90 13.62
C THR A 147 26.58 12.19 13.24
N SER A 148 25.47 12.93 13.37
CA SER A 148 24.18 12.64 12.77
C SER A 148 24.26 12.63 11.24
N ARG A 149 23.66 11.63 10.57
CA ARG A 149 23.31 11.74 9.15
C ARG A 149 21.81 11.92 9.00
N GLN A 150 21.47 13.05 8.39
CA GLN A 150 20.14 13.55 8.09
C GLN A 150 19.34 12.61 7.18
N CYS A 151 18.07 12.47 7.53
CA CYS A 151 17.00 11.94 6.71
C CYS A 151 16.70 12.91 5.56
N SER A 152 16.83 12.45 4.32
CA SER A 152 16.53 13.21 3.11
C SER A 152 15.02 13.48 3.00
N LYS A 153 14.64 14.76 3.10
CA LYS A 153 13.28 15.26 2.85
C LYS A 153 12.88 14.99 1.39
N THR A 154 11.83 14.22 1.17
CA THR A 154 11.16 14.13 -0.13
C THR A 154 10.23 15.32 -0.32
N ARG A 155 10.40 16.00 -1.46
CA ARG A 155 9.63 17.16 -1.93
C ARG A 155 8.18 16.73 -2.20
N ARG A 156 7.23 17.35 -1.51
CA ARG A 156 5.78 17.26 -1.82
C ARG A 156 5.54 17.93 -3.18
N MET A 157 4.94 17.21 -4.14
CA MET A 157 4.31 17.84 -5.31
C MET A 157 2.89 18.22 -4.94
N VAL A 158 2.53 19.48 -5.22
CA VAL A 158 1.17 20.02 -5.15
C VAL A 158 0.60 19.95 -6.57
N PHE A 159 -0.61 19.41 -6.73
CA PHE A 159 -1.38 19.56 -7.96
C PHE A 159 -2.38 20.70 -7.75
N TYR A 160 -2.45 21.60 -8.73
CA TYR A 160 -3.46 22.65 -8.85
C TYR A 160 -4.79 22.08 -9.34
#